data_AF-A0A7D5UZ49-F1
#
_entry.id   AF-A0A7D5UZ49-F1
#
_cell.length_a   1.000
_cell.length_b   1.000
_cell.length_c   1.000
_cell.angle_alpha   90.00
_cell.angle_beta   90.00
_cell.angle_gamma   90.00
#
_symmetry.space_group_name_H-M   'P 1'
#
loop_
_entity.id
_entity.type
_entity.pdbx_description
1 polymer ?
#
loop_
_entity_poly.entity_id
_entity_poly.type
_entity_poly.pdbx_seq_one_letter_code
_entity_poly.pdbx_strand_id
1 'polypeptide(L)'
;MECHICHRDHDAQKLPFLCAVDARNSLYELRVNGLQALLENESLQGQVNEFHAGSSKNSLSDIEQSKAMQRLEEDRTDHILASANKLKEEIQAAREEIRTRKAALARRRSDLASVSNGLAERRVMQQQELDKSTKVARFRWAQRAEATANTRAFLCTQAIRLYGLKRTKKAGSSRYEYQLGRVPVIDLASMDSYAPEVISTSLAHVAHILMLVCHYLSIRLPAEITLPHRDYPRPTIFNLNNSYQHSHVSFPSFSGTSLQPHSRETDSQRVPRPRPLFVDKSLTQLLKEDPSTYSFFLEGVTLLAYNIAWLCYCQGVSVGDSSNFDDICNMGRNLYSFLMSAQAHDFNPINVKVPGWGPNGEEVEEESQGNWLGRYSHGGTFYFLGSYEGTDLVRSFKLPSPMKLADKLKKKLIGDAPAPDWEVLDDDAWKVEDLPGTGASATNARNVTDKSTDAKSTPRSGTNGWTKVKHR
;
A
#
# COMPACT_ATOMS: atom_id res chain seq x y z
N MET A 1 30.37 -75.83 -34.71
CA MET A 1 31.45 -76.51 -35.43
C MET A 1 32.11 -75.45 -36.29
N GLU A 2 33.25 -74.92 -35.85
CA GLU A 2 34.01 -73.95 -36.63
C GLU A 2 34.51 -74.62 -37.92
N CYS A 3 34.34 -73.96 -39.06
CA CYS A 3 34.83 -74.52 -40.33
C CYS A 3 36.35 -74.39 -40.40
N HIS A 4 37.09 -75.50 -40.54
CA HIS A 4 38.56 -75.51 -40.59
C HIS A 4 39.19 -74.80 -41.81
N ILE A 5 38.39 -74.37 -42.79
CA ILE A 5 38.87 -73.65 -43.98
C ILE A 5 38.68 -72.14 -43.85
N CYS A 6 37.56 -71.68 -43.28
CA CYS A 6 37.27 -70.25 -43.10
C CYS A 6 37.32 -69.79 -41.63
N HIS A 7 37.63 -70.70 -40.70
CA HIS A 7 37.81 -70.51 -39.25
C HIS A 7 36.70 -69.70 -38.56
N ARG A 8 35.44 -69.88 -38.97
CA ARG A 8 34.27 -69.19 -38.40
C ARG A 8 33.22 -70.16 -37.84
N ASP A 9 32.51 -69.68 -36.82
CA ASP A 9 31.32 -70.32 -36.27
C ASP A 9 30.13 -70.22 -37.22
N HIS A 10 29.37 -71.31 -37.33
CA HIS A 10 28.19 -71.41 -38.20
C HIS A 10 27.00 -70.66 -37.58
N ASP A 11 26.59 -69.54 -38.18
CA ASP A 11 25.37 -68.80 -37.82
C ASP A 11 24.33 -68.94 -38.94
N ALA A 12 23.21 -69.61 -38.65
CA ALA A 12 22.24 -70.08 -39.64
C ALA A 12 21.38 -68.98 -40.28
N GLN A 13 21.36 -67.74 -39.73
CA GLN A 13 20.41 -66.71 -40.15
C GLN A 13 20.99 -65.47 -40.83
N LYS A 14 22.32 -65.32 -40.96
CA LYS A 14 22.87 -63.98 -41.29
C LYS A 14 23.93 -63.83 -42.38
N LEU A 15 24.46 -64.85 -43.06
CA LEU A 15 25.49 -64.61 -44.10
C LEU A 15 25.43 -65.56 -45.31
N PRO A 16 25.75 -65.09 -46.54
CA PRO A 16 25.86 -65.95 -47.74
C PRO A 16 27.10 -66.87 -47.67
N PHE A 17 26.97 -68.10 -48.18
CA PHE A 17 28.00 -69.15 -48.14
C PHE A 17 29.32 -68.69 -48.81
N LEU A 18 30.44 -68.75 -48.09
CA LEU A 18 31.75 -68.23 -48.56
C LEU A 18 32.78 -69.32 -48.89
N CYS A 19 32.55 -70.58 -48.53
CA CYS A 19 33.36 -71.71 -48.99
C CYS A 19 32.52 -72.97 -49.23
N ALA A 20 33.07 -73.93 -50.00
CA ALA A 20 32.37 -75.16 -50.35
C ALA A 20 32.01 -76.05 -49.14
N VAL A 21 32.76 -75.95 -48.04
CA VAL A 21 32.50 -76.72 -46.81
C VAL A 21 31.32 -76.14 -46.03
N ASP A 22 31.17 -74.82 -45.98
CA ASP A 22 30.02 -74.17 -45.32
C ASP A 22 28.71 -74.48 -46.04
N ALA A 23 28.72 -74.46 -47.38
CA ALA A 23 27.58 -74.87 -48.19
C ALA A 23 27.24 -76.36 -48.02
N ARG A 24 28.24 -77.21 -47.79
CA ARG A 24 28.01 -78.64 -47.52
C ARG A 24 27.42 -78.86 -46.12
N ASN A 25 27.88 -78.11 -45.13
CA ASN A 25 27.41 -78.23 -43.74
C ASN A 25 25.97 -77.73 -43.56
N SER A 26 25.54 -76.66 -44.24
CA SER A 26 24.14 -76.21 -44.19
C SER A 26 23.16 -77.21 -44.80
N LEU A 27 23.62 -77.98 -45.79
CA LEU A 27 22.82 -79.05 -46.42
C LEU A 27 22.83 -80.37 -45.61
N TYR A 28 23.67 -80.50 -44.57
CA TYR A 28 23.76 -81.74 -43.80
C TYR A 28 22.48 -82.02 -43.02
N GLU A 29 21.91 -81.02 -42.35
CA GLU A 29 20.65 -81.16 -41.61
C GLU A 29 19.49 -81.55 -42.55
N LEU A 30 19.37 -80.87 -43.70
CA LEU A 30 18.36 -81.20 -44.71
C LEU A 30 18.54 -82.61 -45.28
N ARG A 31 19.79 -83.10 -45.45
CA ARG A 31 20.04 -84.48 -45.87
C ARG A 31 19.69 -85.49 -44.80
N VAL A 32 19.98 -85.22 -43.53
CA VAL A 32 19.58 -86.09 -42.41
C VAL A 32 18.06 -86.15 -42.32
N ASN A 33 17.38 -85.00 -42.40
CA ASN A 33 15.91 -84.94 -42.41
C ASN A 33 15.32 -85.67 -43.62
N GLY A 34 15.96 -85.56 -44.80
CA GLY A 34 15.56 -86.31 -46.00
C GLY A 34 15.75 -87.82 -45.85
N LEU A 35 16.86 -88.26 -45.26
CA LEU A 35 17.11 -89.67 -44.93
C LEU A 35 16.11 -90.20 -43.91
N GLN A 36 15.82 -89.42 -42.87
CA GLN A 36 14.83 -89.78 -41.86
C GLN A 36 13.44 -89.90 -42.47
N ALA A 37 13.03 -88.94 -43.32
CA ALA A 37 11.77 -89.03 -44.04
C ALA A 37 11.71 -90.24 -44.99
N LEU A 38 12.83 -90.63 -45.61
CA LEU A 38 12.90 -91.85 -46.45
C LEU A 38 12.81 -93.14 -45.61
N LEU A 39 13.48 -93.20 -44.46
CA LEU A 39 13.39 -94.34 -43.53
C LEU A 39 11.99 -94.45 -42.91
N GLU A 40 11.35 -93.32 -42.58
CA GLU A 40 9.96 -93.27 -42.14
C GLU A 40 9.03 -93.72 -43.27
N ASN A 41 9.27 -93.31 -44.52
CA ASN A 41 8.49 -93.77 -45.67
C ASN A 41 8.67 -95.28 -45.90
N GLU A 42 9.89 -95.81 -45.80
CA GLU A 42 10.16 -97.24 -45.90
C GLU A 42 9.51 -98.02 -44.74
N SER A 43 9.54 -97.47 -43.51
CA SER A 43 8.85 -98.05 -42.35
C SER A 43 7.33 -98.04 -42.53
N LEU A 44 6.76 -96.94 -43.03
CA LEU A 44 5.33 -96.83 -43.33
C LEU A 44 4.94 -97.75 -44.49
N GLN A 45 5.76 -97.89 -45.53
CA GLN A 45 5.55 -98.88 -46.58
C GLN A 45 5.63 -100.31 -46.05
N GLY A 46 6.53 -100.57 -45.09
CA GLY A 46 6.59 -101.82 -44.34
C GLY A 46 5.31 -102.10 -43.56
N GLN A 47 4.82 -101.11 -42.80
CA GLN A 47 3.56 -101.21 -42.06
C GLN A 47 2.36 -101.38 -42.98
N VAL A 48 2.30 -100.67 -44.13
CA VAL A 48 1.23 -100.83 -45.12
C VAL A 48 1.27 -102.22 -45.75
N ASN A 49 2.46 -102.75 -46.07
CA ASN A 49 2.64 -104.10 -46.59
C ASN A 49 2.30 -105.18 -45.53
N GLU A 50 2.63 -104.97 -44.25
CA GLU A 50 2.23 -105.82 -43.12
C GLU A 50 0.72 -105.78 -42.87
N PHE A 51 0.10 -104.60 -42.92
CA PHE A 51 -1.36 -104.46 -42.85
C PHE A 51 -2.03 -105.17 -44.04
N HIS A 52 -1.48 -105.06 -45.25
CA HIS A 52 -1.99 -105.80 -46.41
C HIS A 52 -1.78 -107.33 -46.30
N ALA A 53 -0.67 -107.80 -45.71
CA ALA A 53 -0.40 -109.22 -45.48
C ALA A 53 -1.20 -109.81 -44.30
N GLY A 54 -1.54 -108.98 -43.30
CA GLY A 54 -2.33 -109.35 -42.11
C GLY A 54 -3.84 -109.20 -42.25
N SER A 55 -4.33 -108.44 -43.25
CA SER A 55 -5.75 -108.19 -43.54
C SER A 55 -6.47 -109.36 -44.24
N SER A 56 -6.09 -110.60 -43.91
CA SER A 56 -6.73 -111.82 -44.43
C SER A 56 -7.93 -112.28 -43.58
N LYS A 57 -8.23 -111.60 -42.45
CA LYS A 57 -9.43 -111.88 -41.64
C LYS A 57 -9.97 -110.63 -40.92
N ASN A 58 -10.58 -109.70 -41.67
CA ASN A 58 -11.27 -108.57 -41.05
C ASN A 58 -12.71 -108.98 -40.70
N SER A 59 -13.07 -108.87 -39.42
CA SER A 59 -14.43 -109.08 -38.94
C SER A 59 -15.32 -107.90 -39.36
N LEU A 60 -16.60 -108.18 -39.70
CA LEU A 60 -17.60 -107.16 -40.05
C LEU A 60 -17.77 -106.08 -38.97
N SER A 61 -17.53 -106.44 -37.70
CA SER A 61 -17.60 -105.55 -36.53
C SER A 61 -16.55 -104.45 -36.55
N ASP A 62 -15.31 -104.74 -36.98
CA ASP A 62 -14.22 -103.76 -37.03
C ASP A 62 -14.44 -102.71 -38.13
N ILE A 63 -15.08 -103.11 -39.23
CA ILE A 63 -15.43 -102.21 -40.34
C ILE A 63 -16.58 -101.28 -39.95
N GLU A 64 -17.59 -101.79 -39.24
CA GLU A 64 -18.71 -100.97 -38.75
C GLU A 64 -18.28 -100.00 -37.64
N GLN A 65 -17.41 -100.44 -36.72
CA GLN A 65 -16.84 -99.58 -35.69
C GLN A 65 -15.93 -98.49 -36.27
N SER A 66 -15.12 -98.82 -37.29
CA SER A 66 -14.30 -97.86 -38.02
C SER A 66 -15.15 -96.81 -38.77
N LYS A 67 -16.24 -97.24 -39.43
CA LYS A 67 -17.19 -96.31 -40.08
C LYS A 67 -17.93 -95.43 -39.08
N ALA A 68 -18.30 -95.95 -37.90
CA ALA A 68 -18.94 -95.17 -36.85
C ALA A 68 -17.97 -94.14 -36.25
N MET A 69 -16.72 -94.52 -36.04
CA MET A 69 -15.65 -93.62 -35.59
C MET A 69 -15.34 -92.56 -36.63
N GLN A 70 -15.31 -92.91 -37.92
CA GLN A 70 -15.15 -91.97 -39.03
C GLN A 70 -16.26 -90.91 -39.03
N ARG A 71 -17.52 -91.30 -38.88
CA ARG A 71 -18.64 -90.34 -38.80
C ARG A 71 -18.55 -89.41 -37.60
N LEU A 72 -18.11 -89.92 -36.46
CA LEU A 72 -17.88 -89.11 -35.25
C LEU A 72 -16.77 -88.07 -35.46
N GLU A 73 -15.70 -88.45 -36.13
CA GLU A 73 -14.63 -87.51 -36.49
C GLU A 73 -15.07 -86.53 -37.59
N GLU A 74 -15.86 -86.96 -38.57
CA GLU A 74 -16.49 -86.08 -39.56
C GLU A 74 -17.39 -85.04 -38.88
N ASP A 75 -18.31 -85.46 -38.00
CA ASP A 75 -19.17 -84.57 -37.21
C ASP A 75 -18.35 -83.60 -36.34
N ARG A 76 -17.23 -84.08 -35.76
CA ARG A 76 -16.31 -83.24 -34.98
C ARG A 76 -15.61 -82.22 -35.86
N THR A 77 -15.18 -82.60 -37.06
CA THR A 77 -14.57 -81.69 -38.03
C THR A 77 -15.57 -80.65 -38.53
N ASP A 78 -16.82 -81.04 -38.78
CA ASP A 78 -17.89 -80.13 -39.17
C ASP A 78 -18.22 -79.15 -38.06
N HIS A 79 -18.23 -79.59 -36.80
CA HIS A 79 -18.40 -78.72 -35.65
C HIS A 79 -17.24 -77.72 -35.48
N ILE A 80 -16.01 -78.17 -35.68
CA ILE A 80 -14.82 -77.31 -35.64
C ILE A 80 -14.86 -76.30 -36.80
N LEU A 81 -15.27 -76.71 -38.00
CA LEU A 81 -15.42 -75.82 -39.14
C LEU A 81 -16.52 -74.79 -38.93
N ALA A 82 -17.67 -75.19 -38.39
CA ALA A 82 -18.77 -74.28 -38.06
C ALA A 82 -18.37 -73.26 -36.99
N SER A 83 -17.67 -73.68 -35.93
CA SER A 83 -17.16 -72.78 -34.89
C SER A 83 -16.06 -71.85 -35.42
N ALA A 84 -15.18 -72.33 -36.32
CA ALA A 84 -14.18 -71.50 -36.98
C ALA A 84 -14.81 -70.47 -37.93
N ASN A 85 -15.87 -70.83 -38.65
CA ASN A 85 -16.61 -69.91 -39.51
C ASN A 85 -17.33 -68.85 -38.68
N LYS A 86 -17.99 -69.24 -37.59
CA LYS A 86 -18.60 -68.31 -36.64
C LYS A 86 -17.58 -67.33 -36.06
N LEU A 87 -16.40 -67.82 -35.66
CA LEU A 87 -15.33 -66.97 -35.14
C LEU A 87 -14.81 -65.99 -36.20
N LYS A 88 -14.71 -66.41 -37.47
CA LYS A 88 -14.33 -65.52 -38.57
C LYS A 88 -15.35 -64.40 -38.77
N GLU A 89 -16.65 -64.72 -38.70
CA GLU A 89 -17.73 -63.73 -38.78
C GLU A 89 -17.69 -62.75 -37.60
N GLU A 90 -17.51 -63.23 -36.37
CA GLU A 90 -17.37 -62.38 -35.18
C GLU A 90 -16.14 -61.47 -35.27
N ILE A 91 -15.00 -61.98 -35.76
CA ILE A 91 -13.80 -61.17 -36.00
C ILE A 91 -14.05 -60.11 -37.07
N GLN A 92 -14.77 -60.45 -38.14
CA GLN A 92 -15.13 -59.48 -39.18
C GLN A 92 -16.07 -58.39 -38.65
N ALA A 93 -17.10 -58.77 -37.88
CA ALA A 93 -18.03 -57.84 -37.24
C ALA A 93 -17.31 -56.92 -36.25
N ALA A 94 -16.45 -57.47 -35.38
CA ALA A 94 -15.66 -56.67 -34.44
C ALA A 94 -14.68 -55.72 -35.17
N ARG A 95 -14.07 -56.16 -36.28
CA ARG A 95 -13.21 -55.30 -37.11
C ARG A 95 -14.00 -54.16 -37.76
N GLU A 96 -15.23 -54.41 -38.18
CA GLU A 96 -16.11 -53.37 -38.73
C GLU A 96 -16.54 -52.38 -37.64
N GLU A 97 -16.91 -52.87 -36.46
CA GLU A 97 -17.23 -52.01 -35.32
C GLU A 97 -16.04 -51.13 -34.91
N ILE A 98 -14.82 -51.68 -34.87
CA ILE A 98 -13.62 -50.91 -34.59
C ILE A 98 -13.39 -49.85 -35.67
N ARG A 99 -13.60 -50.17 -36.95
CA ARG A 99 -13.45 -49.20 -38.05
C ARG A 99 -14.46 -48.06 -37.93
N THR A 100 -15.73 -48.37 -37.68
CA THR A 100 -16.79 -47.35 -37.52
C THR A 100 -16.53 -46.45 -36.31
N ARG A 101 -16.17 -47.02 -35.15
CA ARG A 101 -15.80 -46.24 -33.95
C ARG A 101 -14.58 -45.35 -34.18
N LYS A 102 -13.54 -45.86 -34.86
CA LYS A 102 -12.35 -45.06 -35.24
C LYS A 102 -12.73 -43.91 -36.18
N ALA A 103 -13.58 -44.15 -37.17
CA ALA A 103 -14.05 -43.11 -38.08
C ALA A 103 -14.88 -42.05 -37.34
N ALA A 104 -15.75 -42.45 -36.41
CA ALA A 104 -16.52 -41.52 -35.59
C ALA A 104 -15.64 -40.65 -34.68
N LEU A 105 -14.61 -41.22 -34.05
CA LEU A 105 -13.64 -40.46 -33.25
C LEU A 105 -12.79 -39.52 -34.11
N ALA A 106 -12.38 -39.95 -35.30
CA ALA A 106 -11.65 -39.10 -36.24
C ALA A 106 -12.49 -37.88 -36.67
N ARG A 107 -13.77 -38.08 -36.98
CA ARG A 107 -14.71 -36.98 -37.25
C ARG A 107 -14.82 -36.01 -36.08
N ARG A 108 -15.10 -36.51 -34.86
CA ARG A 108 -15.18 -35.67 -33.65
C ARG A 108 -13.90 -34.88 -33.39
N ARG A 109 -12.72 -35.47 -33.59
CA ARG A 109 -11.44 -34.78 -33.45
C ARG A 109 -11.29 -33.67 -34.50
N SER A 110 -11.69 -33.93 -35.75
CA SER A 110 -11.70 -32.94 -36.81
C SER A 110 -12.67 -31.79 -36.51
N ASP A 111 -13.86 -32.08 -35.98
CA ASP A 111 -14.85 -31.07 -35.60
C ASP A 111 -14.37 -30.21 -34.43
N LEU A 112 -13.74 -30.81 -33.42
CA LEU A 112 -13.13 -30.04 -32.32
C LEU A 112 -11.95 -29.20 -32.80
N ALA A 113 -11.11 -29.74 -33.69
CA ALA A 113 -10.00 -28.99 -34.27
C ALA A 113 -10.50 -27.80 -35.09
N SER A 114 -11.56 -27.97 -35.90
CA SER A 114 -12.13 -26.88 -36.70
C SER A 114 -12.80 -25.79 -35.84
N VAL A 115 -13.52 -26.17 -34.78
CA VAL A 115 -14.13 -25.23 -33.83
C VAL A 115 -13.07 -24.49 -33.00
N SER A 116 -12.03 -25.21 -32.58
CA SER A 116 -10.95 -24.64 -31.77
C SER A 116 -9.96 -23.79 -32.59
N ASN A 117 -9.98 -23.94 -33.91
CA ASN A 117 -9.07 -23.23 -34.79
C ASN A 117 -9.23 -21.71 -34.62
N GLY A 118 -8.10 -21.02 -34.45
CA GLY A 118 -8.07 -19.57 -34.24
C GLY A 118 -8.65 -19.08 -32.90
N LEU A 119 -9.10 -19.93 -31.98
CA LEU A 119 -9.58 -19.46 -30.65
C LEU A 119 -8.46 -18.82 -29.83
N ALA A 120 -7.27 -19.42 -29.82
CA ALA A 120 -6.13 -18.89 -29.07
C ALA A 120 -5.69 -17.53 -29.62
N GLU A 121 -5.57 -17.42 -30.95
CA GLU A 121 -5.23 -16.17 -31.64
C GLU A 121 -6.29 -15.09 -31.39
N ARG A 122 -7.58 -15.42 -31.50
CA ARG A 122 -8.67 -14.48 -31.17
C ARG A 122 -8.61 -14.01 -29.72
N ARG A 123 -8.30 -14.90 -28.75
CA ARG A 123 -8.15 -14.52 -27.34
C ARG A 123 -6.97 -13.57 -27.12
N VAL A 124 -5.84 -13.81 -27.79
CA VAL A 124 -4.67 -12.92 -27.72
C VAL A 124 -5.01 -11.55 -28.29
N MET A 125 -5.67 -11.49 -29.45
CA MET A 125 -6.10 -10.22 -30.08
C MET A 125 -7.11 -9.47 -29.20
N GLN A 126 -8.07 -10.17 -28.60
CA GLN A 126 -9.02 -9.58 -27.66
C GLN A 126 -8.32 -9.01 -26.42
N GLN A 127 -7.35 -9.75 -25.85
CA GLN A 127 -6.58 -9.28 -24.70
C GLN A 127 -5.77 -8.03 -25.06
N GLN A 128 -5.09 -8.02 -26.21
CA GLN A 128 -4.32 -6.86 -26.67
C GLN A 128 -5.20 -5.62 -26.87
N GLU A 129 -6.39 -5.79 -27.43
CA GLU A 129 -7.35 -4.69 -27.59
C GLU A 129 -7.86 -4.17 -26.24
N LEU A 130 -8.17 -5.06 -25.29
CA LEU A 130 -8.54 -4.69 -23.92
C LEU A 130 -7.42 -3.95 -23.20
N ASP A 131 -6.18 -4.40 -23.33
CA ASP A 131 -5.01 -3.77 -22.73
C ASP A 131 -4.80 -2.37 -23.31
N LYS A 132 -4.91 -2.22 -24.64
CA LYS A 132 -4.81 -0.93 -25.31
C LYS A 132 -5.92 0.03 -24.87
N SER A 133 -7.17 -0.44 -24.84
CA SER A 133 -8.32 0.33 -24.36
C SER A 133 -8.14 0.77 -22.90
N THR A 134 -7.66 -0.13 -22.06
CA THR A 134 -7.38 0.15 -20.63
C THR A 134 -6.28 1.21 -20.48
N LYS A 135 -5.18 1.12 -21.24
CA LYS A 135 -4.11 2.13 -21.23
C LYS A 135 -4.63 3.51 -21.63
N VAL A 136 -5.40 3.58 -22.73
CA VAL A 136 -5.99 4.86 -23.19
C VAL A 136 -6.98 5.42 -22.16
N ALA A 137 -7.79 4.58 -21.54
CA ALA A 137 -8.73 5.00 -20.50
C ALA A 137 -8.01 5.54 -19.25
N ARG A 138 -6.95 4.85 -18.79
CA ARG A 138 -6.12 5.29 -17.66
C ARG A 138 -5.43 6.62 -17.94
N PHE A 139 -4.81 6.77 -19.12
CA PHE A 139 -4.18 8.03 -19.52
C PHE A 139 -5.18 9.20 -19.48
N ARG A 140 -6.37 9.02 -20.06
CA ARG A 140 -7.42 10.05 -20.06
C ARG A 140 -7.93 10.36 -18.64
N TRP A 141 -8.01 9.34 -17.78
CA TRP A 141 -8.40 9.53 -16.39
C TRP A 141 -7.34 10.34 -15.62
N ALA A 142 -6.07 10.01 -15.79
CA ALA A 142 -4.94 10.74 -15.19
C ALA A 142 -4.87 12.19 -15.69
N GLN A 143 -5.06 12.42 -17.00
CA GLN A 143 -5.12 13.77 -17.58
C GLN A 143 -6.24 14.62 -16.97
N ARG A 144 -7.44 14.05 -16.78
CA ARG A 144 -8.55 14.74 -16.12
C ARG A 144 -8.29 14.99 -14.64
N ALA A 145 -7.63 14.05 -13.96
CA ALA A 145 -7.24 14.21 -12.56
C ALA A 145 -6.28 15.39 -12.39
N GLU A 146 -5.28 15.50 -13.25
CA GLU A 146 -4.32 16.60 -13.22
C GLU A 146 -4.95 17.95 -13.60
N ALA A 147 -5.82 17.99 -14.62
CA ALA A 147 -6.58 19.19 -14.96
C ALA A 147 -7.45 19.68 -13.77
N THR A 148 -8.04 18.72 -13.05
CA THR A 148 -8.82 19.01 -11.83
C THR A 148 -7.91 19.55 -10.73
N ALA A 149 -6.76 18.91 -10.47
CA ALA A 149 -5.78 19.37 -9.50
C ALA A 149 -5.33 20.82 -9.76
N ASN A 150 -4.98 21.14 -11.01
CA ASN A 150 -4.60 22.47 -11.45
C ASN A 150 -5.70 23.50 -11.18
N THR A 151 -6.96 23.16 -11.50
CA THR A 151 -8.12 24.03 -11.25
C THR A 151 -8.29 24.30 -9.76
N ARG A 152 -8.17 23.27 -8.91
CA ARG A 152 -8.28 23.42 -7.45
C ARG A 152 -7.18 24.30 -6.88
N ALA A 153 -5.93 24.06 -7.29
CA ALA A 153 -4.77 24.85 -6.90
C ALA A 153 -4.91 26.32 -7.32
N PHE A 154 -5.43 26.58 -8.53
CA PHE A 154 -5.75 27.93 -8.99
C PHE A 154 -6.81 28.60 -8.10
N LEU A 155 -7.94 27.92 -7.82
CA LEU A 155 -9.01 28.47 -6.98
C LEU A 155 -8.52 28.80 -5.55
N CYS A 156 -7.69 27.93 -4.97
CA CYS A 156 -7.07 28.18 -3.66
C CYS A 156 -6.19 29.44 -3.69
N THR A 157 -5.38 29.58 -4.74
CA THR A 157 -4.53 30.77 -4.93
C THR A 157 -5.36 32.05 -5.01
N GLN A 158 -6.45 32.03 -5.79
CA GLN A 158 -7.32 33.19 -5.94
C GLN A 158 -8.05 33.52 -4.63
N ALA A 159 -8.58 32.52 -3.93
CA ALA A 159 -9.22 32.75 -2.63
C ALA A 159 -8.28 33.39 -1.62
N ILE A 160 -7.06 32.84 -1.45
CA ILE A 160 -6.10 33.40 -0.48
C ILE A 160 -5.70 34.84 -0.85
N ARG A 161 -5.56 35.14 -2.15
CA ARG A 161 -5.29 36.50 -2.63
C ARG A 161 -6.46 37.44 -2.36
N LEU A 162 -7.70 37.02 -2.60
CA LEU A 162 -8.91 37.80 -2.32
C LEU A 162 -9.09 38.07 -0.83
N TYR A 163 -8.74 37.10 0.03
CA TYR A 163 -8.68 37.28 1.49
C TYR A 163 -7.54 38.19 1.94
N GLY A 164 -6.67 38.61 1.03
CA GLY A 164 -5.62 39.58 1.29
C GLY A 164 -4.50 39.06 2.18
N LEU A 165 -4.13 37.78 2.05
CA LEU A 165 -2.95 37.25 2.75
C LEU A 165 -1.69 37.98 2.30
N LYS A 166 -0.99 38.61 3.23
CA LYS A 166 0.25 39.36 2.99
C LYS A 166 1.31 39.00 4.01
N ARG A 167 2.56 39.04 3.56
CA ARG A 167 3.75 38.95 4.40
C ARG A 167 4.44 40.30 4.42
N THR A 168 4.63 40.88 5.60
CA THR A 168 5.32 42.15 5.81
C THR A 168 6.55 41.92 6.67
N LYS A 169 7.63 42.66 6.40
CA LYS A 169 8.83 42.61 7.25
C LYS A 169 8.61 43.56 8.43
N LYS A 170 8.78 43.07 9.65
CA LYS A 170 8.66 43.92 10.84
C LYS A 170 9.83 44.91 10.90
N ALA A 171 9.52 46.20 11.10
CA ALA A 171 10.55 47.23 11.21
C ALA A 171 11.52 46.90 12.37
N GLY A 172 12.82 46.86 12.09
CA GLY A 172 13.85 46.54 13.10
C GLY A 172 13.96 45.06 13.48
N SER A 173 13.21 44.14 12.84
CA SER A 173 13.33 42.70 13.09
C SER A 173 13.58 41.90 11.80
N SER A 174 14.29 40.79 11.92
CA SER A 174 14.40 39.79 10.85
C SER A 174 13.10 38.99 10.68
N ARG A 175 12.17 39.08 11.63
CA ARG A 175 10.90 38.34 11.61
C ARG A 175 9.89 38.96 10.64
N TYR A 176 9.15 38.09 9.97
CA TYR A 176 8.01 38.45 9.15
C TYR A 176 6.72 38.44 9.97
N GLU A 177 5.85 39.38 9.69
CA GLU A 177 4.46 39.40 10.15
C GLU A 177 3.54 39.01 9.01
N TYR A 178 2.44 38.34 9.34
CA TYR A 178 1.46 37.85 8.38
C TYR A 178 0.11 38.49 8.68
N GLN A 179 -0.61 38.89 7.63
CA GLN A 179 -1.91 39.55 7.77
C GLN A 179 -2.91 38.96 6.78
N LEU A 180 -4.16 38.81 7.21
CA LEU A 180 -5.31 38.44 6.40
C LEU A 180 -6.31 39.60 6.43
N GLY A 181 -6.58 40.24 5.28
CA GLY A 181 -7.55 41.33 5.22
C GLY A 181 -7.24 42.51 6.16
N ARG A 182 -5.95 42.81 6.37
CA ARG A 182 -5.41 43.81 7.33
C ARG A 182 -5.50 43.41 8.82
N VAL A 183 -6.02 42.22 9.14
CA VAL A 183 -5.99 41.65 10.49
C VAL A 183 -4.72 40.82 10.65
N PRO A 184 -3.92 40.99 11.72
CA PRO A 184 -2.72 40.17 11.93
C PRO A 184 -3.09 38.71 12.16
N VAL A 185 -2.36 37.79 11.53
CA VAL A 185 -2.42 36.37 11.86
C VAL A 185 -1.59 36.19 13.14
N ILE A 186 -2.28 35.89 14.24
CA ILE A 186 -1.68 35.77 15.57
C ILE A 186 -0.56 34.73 15.58
N ASP A 187 0.57 35.10 16.18
CA ASP A 187 1.58 34.16 16.64
C ASP A 187 1.16 33.59 18.00
N LEU A 188 0.90 32.28 18.06
CA LEU A 188 0.37 31.65 19.28
C LEU A 188 1.31 31.84 20.47
N ALA A 189 2.63 31.90 20.25
CA ALA A 189 3.61 32.03 21.33
C ALA A 189 3.55 33.40 22.04
N SER A 190 3.02 34.42 21.36
CA SER A 190 2.91 35.80 21.89
C SER A 190 1.46 36.31 21.84
N MET A 191 0.49 35.39 21.88
CA MET A 191 -0.94 35.70 21.72
C MET A 191 -1.50 36.52 22.90
N ASP A 192 -0.90 36.44 24.07
CA ASP A 192 -1.21 37.22 25.27
C ASP A 192 -1.03 38.73 25.09
N SER A 193 -0.17 39.15 24.16
CA SER A 193 0.05 40.56 23.83
C SER A 193 -1.07 41.22 23.01
N TYR A 194 -2.05 40.44 22.54
CA TYR A 194 -3.15 40.93 21.70
C TYR A 194 -4.44 41.13 22.49
N ALA A 195 -5.24 42.12 22.08
CA ALA A 195 -6.59 42.31 22.60
C ALA A 195 -7.51 41.13 22.23
N PRO A 196 -8.47 40.74 23.10
CA PRO A 196 -9.36 39.60 22.86
C PRO A 196 -10.13 39.66 21.54
N GLU A 197 -10.56 40.86 21.13
CA GLU A 197 -11.27 41.10 19.89
C GLU A 197 -10.39 40.82 18.67
N VAL A 198 -9.11 41.20 18.74
CA VAL A 198 -8.13 40.92 17.68
C VAL A 198 -7.89 39.42 17.59
N ILE A 199 -7.79 38.73 18.73
CA ILE A 199 -7.59 37.28 18.75
C ILE A 199 -8.76 36.57 18.08
N SER A 200 -9.97 36.83 18.55
CA SER A 200 -11.20 36.24 18.03
C SER A 200 -11.41 36.51 16.54
N THR A 201 -11.14 37.74 16.09
CA THR A 201 -11.27 38.13 14.69
C THR A 201 -10.25 37.41 13.81
N SER A 202 -8.97 37.40 14.20
CA SER A 202 -7.93 36.70 13.44
C SER A 202 -8.24 35.20 13.32
N LEU A 203 -8.60 34.53 14.42
CA LEU A 203 -8.91 33.11 14.40
C LEU A 203 -10.12 32.79 13.51
N ALA A 204 -11.14 33.65 13.52
CA ALA A 204 -12.29 33.50 12.63
C ALA A 204 -11.92 33.65 11.15
N HIS A 205 -11.07 34.63 10.81
CA HIS A 205 -10.57 34.80 9.44
C HIS A 205 -9.73 33.61 9.00
N VAL A 206 -8.82 33.11 9.85
CA VAL A 206 -7.99 31.93 9.58
C VAL A 206 -8.84 30.68 9.37
N ALA A 207 -9.80 30.42 10.26
CA ALA A 207 -10.71 29.29 10.14
C ALA A 207 -11.52 29.35 8.83
N HIS A 208 -12.01 30.53 8.46
CA HIS A 208 -12.78 30.72 7.25
C HIS A 208 -11.96 30.48 5.98
N ILE A 209 -10.78 31.10 5.84
CA ILE A 209 -9.95 30.88 4.65
C ILE A 209 -9.48 29.43 4.55
N LEU A 210 -9.14 28.80 5.68
CA LEU A 210 -8.76 27.40 5.71
C LEU A 210 -9.89 26.49 5.20
N MET A 211 -11.12 26.70 5.68
CA MET A 211 -12.27 25.93 5.22
C MET A 211 -12.60 26.17 3.74
N LEU A 212 -12.44 27.40 3.24
CA LEU A 212 -12.61 27.71 1.83
C LEU A 212 -11.56 26.99 0.95
N VAL A 213 -10.30 26.97 1.39
CA VAL A 213 -9.23 26.22 0.71
C VAL A 213 -9.53 24.72 0.72
N CYS A 214 -9.92 24.17 1.86
CA CYS A 214 -10.30 22.75 1.97
C CYS A 214 -11.51 22.41 1.10
N HIS A 215 -12.48 23.32 0.98
CA HIS A 215 -13.62 23.15 0.09
C HIS A 215 -13.18 23.01 -1.38
N TYR A 216 -12.34 23.93 -1.87
CA TYR A 216 -11.82 23.82 -3.24
C TYR A 216 -10.94 22.59 -3.47
N LEU A 217 -10.11 22.22 -2.51
CA LEU A 217 -9.31 21.00 -2.60
C LEU A 217 -10.15 19.72 -2.42
N SER A 218 -11.40 19.84 -1.97
CA SER A 218 -12.26 18.72 -1.58
C SER A 218 -11.59 17.85 -0.50
N ILE A 219 -11.05 18.49 0.53
CA ILE A 219 -10.34 17.89 1.65
C ILE A 219 -11.17 18.02 2.94
N ARG A 220 -11.15 16.96 3.74
CA ARG A 220 -11.68 16.92 5.10
C ARG A 220 -10.49 17.03 6.04
N LEU A 221 -10.54 18.01 6.93
CA LEU A 221 -9.48 18.26 7.91
C LEU A 221 -9.55 17.22 9.05
N PRO A 222 -8.42 16.89 9.71
CA PRO A 222 -8.41 16.00 10.87
C PRO A 222 -9.28 16.49 12.04
N ALA A 223 -9.24 17.80 12.31
CA ALA A 223 -10.09 18.44 13.29
C ALA A 223 -11.20 19.22 12.57
N GLU A 224 -12.45 18.81 12.74
CA GLU A 224 -13.60 19.43 12.08
C GLU A 224 -13.82 20.87 12.59
N ILE A 225 -13.98 21.82 11.67
CA ILE A 225 -14.27 23.22 11.97
C ILE A 225 -15.73 23.50 11.67
N THR A 226 -16.43 24.07 12.65
CA THR A 226 -17.76 24.63 12.47
C THR A 226 -17.62 26.13 12.22
N LEU A 227 -18.02 26.60 11.03
CA LEU A 227 -18.05 28.02 10.69
C LEU A 227 -19.31 28.70 11.23
N PRO A 228 -19.29 30.04 11.37
CA PRO A 228 -20.46 30.76 11.82
C PRO A 228 -21.70 30.57 10.92
N HIS A 229 -22.87 30.33 11.52
CA HIS A 229 -24.17 30.31 10.86
C HIS A 229 -25.27 30.83 11.82
N ARG A 230 -26.54 30.85 11.39
CA ARG A 230 -27.66 31.50 12.09
C ARG A 230 -27.74 31.21 13.60
N ASP A 231 -27.50 29.97 14.00
CA ASP A 231 -27.61 29.50 15.39
C ASP A 231 -26.23 29.19 16.01
N TYR A 232 -25.16 29.62 15.35
CA TYR A 232 -23.77 29.33 15.69
C TYR A 232 -22.90 30.56 15.37
N PRO A 233 -22.86 31.59 16.23
CA PRO A 233 -22.33 32.91 15.85
C PRO A 233 -20.80 33.00 15.80
N ARG A 234 -20.08 32.03 16.36
CA ARG A 234 -18.62 32.02 16.46
C ARG A 234 -18.06 30.69 15.97
N PRO A 235 -16.86 30.68 15.37
CA PRO A 235 -16.25 29.44 14.92
C PRO A 235 -15.77 28.59 16.09
N THR A 236 -15.81 27.28 15.90
CA THR A 236 -15.27 26.30 16.83
C THR A 236 -14.63 25.14 16.09
N ILE A 237 -13.91 24.31 16.83
CA ILE A 237 -13.22 23.15 16.28
C ILE A 237 -13.38 21.92 17.17
N PHE A 238 -13.63 20.77 16.58
CA PHE A 238 -13.66 19.49 17.29
C PHE A 238 -12.26 18.91 17.41
N ASN A 239 -12.02 18.14 18.47
CA ASN A 239 -10.80 17.33 18.53
C ASN A 239 -10.85 16.22 17.47
N LEU A 240 -9.69 15.60 17.20
CA LEU A 240 -9.55 14.56 16.17
C LEU A 240 -10.52 13.39 16.38
N ASN A 241 -10.70 12.96 17.63
CA ASN A 241 -11.52 11.80 17.95
C ASN A 241 -13.02 12.03 17.73
N ASN A 242 -13.49 13.26 17.89
CA ASN A 242 -14.91 13.61 17.82
C ASN A 242 -15.32 14.21 16.48
N SER A 243 -14.36 14.46 15.59
CA SER A 243 -14.61 15.05 14.28
C SER A 243 -15.43 14.11 13.40
N TYR A 244 -16.47 14.63 12.76
CA TYR A 244 -17.39 13.93 11.85
C TYR A 244 -18.21 12.79 12.47
N GLN A 245 -18.41 12.79 13.78
CA GLN A 245 -19.16 11.73 14.50
C GLN A 245 -20.56 12.15 14.94
N HIS A 246 -20.98 13.39 14.69
CA HIS A 246 -22.24 13.95 15.21
C HIS A 246 -23.23 14.33 14.11
N SER A 247 -24.53 14.20 14.39
CA SER A 247 -25.61 14.62 13.48
C SER A 247 -26.11 16.05 13.71
N HIS A 248 -26.03 16.57 14.94
CA HIS A 248 -26.47 17.93 15.29
C HIS A 248 -25.59 18.53 16.40
N VAL A 249 -25.00 19.69 16.14
CA VAL A 249 -24.12 20.39 17.10
C VAL A 249 -24.80 21.66 17.60
N SER A 250 -25.00 21.76 18.91
CA SER A 250 -25.43 23.02 19.54
C SER A 250 -24.23 23.92 19.80
N PHE A 251 -24.40 25.24 19.67
CA PHE A 251 -23.36 26.20 20.03
C PHE A 251 -22.97 26.06 21.51
N PRO A 252 -21.67 26.02 21.86
CA PRO A 252 -21.25 25.93 23.26
C PRO A 252 -21.73 27.18 24.01
N SER A 253 -22.67 27.00 24.93
CA SER A 253 -23.09 28.05 25.85
C SER A 253 -22.00 28.23 26.92
N PHE A 254 -21.47 29.45 27.04
CA PHE A 254 -20.55 29.85 28.12
C PHE A 254 -21.31 30.31 29.38
N SER A 255 -22.64 30.35 29.30
CA SER A 255 -23.54 30.61 30.44
C SER A 255 -24.14 29.28 30.88
N GLY A 256 -23.98 28.93 32.16
CA GLY A 256 -24.35 27.65 32.77
C GLY A 256 -25.85 27.35 32.87
N THR A 257 -26.65 27.72 31.87
CA THR A 257 -28.09 27.44 31.85
C THR A 257 -28.38 26.41 30.77
N SER A 258 -28.27 25.13 31.14
CA SER A 258 -28.84 24.04 30.36
C SER A 258 -30.37 24.13 30.44
N LEU A 259 -30.99 24.72 29.42
CA LEU A 259 -32.41 24.53 29.14
C LEU A 259 -32.49 23.70 27.84
N GLN A 260 -32.26 22.39 27.96
CA GLN A 260 -32.69 21.47 26.92
C GLN A 260 -34.09 20.92 27.28
N PRO A 261 -35.06 20.96 26.35
CA PRO A 261 -36.34 20.28 26.54
C PRO A 261 -36.12 18.77 26.37
N HIS A 262 -36.77 18.02 27.26
CA HIS A 262 -36.76 16.58 27.41
C HIS A 262 -36.61 15.75 26.12
N SER A 263 -35.53 14.97 26.03
CA SER A 263 -35.52 13.72 25.28
C SER A 263 -35.01 12.63 26.22
N ARG A 264 -35.82 11.57 26.36
CA ARG A 264 -35.69 10.51 27.34
C ARG A 264 -34.47 9.61 27.06
N GLU A 265 -33.78 9.31 28.16
CA GLU A 265 -32.90 8.18 28.46
C GLU A 265 -32.82 7.05 27.42
N THR A 266 -31.62 6.84 26.85
CA THR A 266 -30.81 5.59 26.89
C THR A 266 -29.68 5.70 25.87
N ASP A 267 -28.60 6.39 26.24
CA ASP A 267 -27.19 6.08 25.96
C ASP A 267 -26.40 7.35 26.34
N SER A 268 -25.63 7.30 27.43
CA SER A 268 -24.78 8.40 27.87
C SER A 268 -23.56 8.53 26.95
N GLN A 269 -23.79 8.70 25.64
CA GLN A 269 -22.75 9.09 24.71
C GLN A 269 -22.35 10.51 25.07
N ARG A 270 -21.12 10.68 25.56
CA ARG A 270 -20.52 11.97 25.86
C ARG A 270 -20.66 12.86 24.62
N VAL A 271 -21.60 13.80 24.66
CA VAL A 271 -21.78 14.75 23.56
C VAL A 271 -20.43 15.42 23.31
N PRO A 272 -19.90 15.35 22.08
CA PRO A 272 -18.59 15.90 21.79
C PRO A 272 -18.62 17.41 22.01
N ARG A 273 -17.73 17.90 22.89
CA ARG A 273 -17.67 19.34 23.22
C ARG A 273 -16.75 20.06 22.23
N PRO A 274 -17.25 20.97 21.39
CA PRO A 274 -16.40 21.75 20.50
C PRO A 274 -15.49 22.71 21.31
N ARG A 275 -14.31 23.01 20.77
CA ARG A 275 -13.34 23.94 21.34
C ARG A 275 -13.54 25.33 20.74
N PRO A 276 -13.60 26.40 21.56
CA PRO A 276 -13.77 27.75 21.04
C PRO A 276 -12.55 28.21 20.24
N LEU A 277 -12.80 28.88 19.11
CA LEU A 277 -11.80 29.65 18.37
C LEU A 277 -11.99 31.15 18.60
N PHE A 278 -12.37 31.53 19.81
CA PHE A 278 -12.60 32.91 20.24
C PHE A 278 -12.43 33.06 21.75
N VAL A 279 -12.22 34.30 22.18
CA VAL A 279 -12.12 34.74 23.57
C VAL A 279 -12.80 36.10 23.74
N ASP A 280 -13.49 36.29 24.86
CA ASP A 280 -14.18 37.54 25.20
C ASP A 280 -13.41 38.38 26.24
N LYS A 281 -12.32 37.84 26.79
CA LYS A 281 -11.49 38.46 27.83
C LYS A 281 -10.01 38.17 27.57
N SER A 282 -9.13 38.92 28.23
CA SER A 282 -7.68 38.68 28.13
C SER A 282 -7.33 37.27 28.61
N LEU A 283 -6.29 36.67 28.03
CA LEU A 283 -5.88 35.30 28.37
C LEU A 283 -5.52 35.16 29.85
N THR A 284 -4.88 36.17 30.42
CA THR A 284 -4.52 36.23 31.84
C THR A 284 -5.76 36.27 32.74
N GLN A 285 -6.81 37.00 32.34
CA GLN A 285 -8.06 37.04 33.08
C GLN A 285 -8.81 35.71 32.95
N LEU A 286 -8.88 35.15 31.73
CA LEU A 286 -9.54 33.87 31.47
C LEU A 286 -8.90 32.73 32.24
N LEU A 287 -7.57 32.70 32.34
CA LEU A 287 -6.84 31.70 33.13
C LEU A 287 -7.18 31.76 34.63
N LYS A 288 -7.42 32.96 35.17
CA LYS A 288 -7.78 33.15 36.59
C LYS A 288 -9.24 32.81 36.87
N GLU A 289 -10.14 33.22 35.98
CA GLU A 289 -11.60 33.07 36.17
C GLU A 289 -12.09 31.66 35.80
N ASP A 290 -11.64 31.11 34.66
CA ASP A 290 -12.04 29.80 34.17
C ASP A 290 -10.85 29.06 33.49
N PRO A 291 -10.03 28.36 34.28
CA PRO A 291 -8.91 27.57 33.77
C PRO A 291 -9.32 26.47 32.77
N SER A 292 -10.57 26.01 32.83
CA SER A 292 -11.09 24.97 31.95
C SER A 292 -11.37 25.51 30.55
N THR A 293 -12.05 26.66 30.46
CA THR A 293 -12.29 27.34 29.20
C THR A 293 -10.99 27.87 28.59
N TYR A 294 -10.06 28.37 29.41
CA TYR A 294 -8.69 28.68 28.96
C TYR A 294 -8.01 27.48 28.29
N SER A 295 -8.05 26.31 28.93
CA SER A 295 -7.41 25.10 28.39
C SER A 295 -8.09 24.62 27.10
N PHE A 296 -9.42 24.69 27.01
CA PHE A 296 -10.14 24.36 25.77
C PHE A 296 -9.88 25.33 24.64
N PHE A 297 -9.71 26.61 24.93
CA PHE A 297 -9.32 27.61 23.94
C PHE A 297 -7.92 27.30 23.39
N LEU A 298 -6.92 27.04 24.24
CA LEU A 298 -5.58 26.67 23.79
C LEU A 298 -5.57 25.38 22.95
N GLU A 299 -6.37 24.37 23.35
CA GLU A 299 -6.59 23.18 22.53
C GLU A 299 -7.19 23.54 21.17
N GLY A 300 -8.19 24.42 21.12
CA GLY A 300 -8.81 24.86 19.88
C GLY A 300 -7.83 25.53 18.92
N VAL A 301 -7.06 26.51 19.40
CA VAL A 301 -6.10 27.24 18.55
C VAL A 301 -4.95 26.34 18.08
N THR A 302 -4.50 25.39 18.91
CA THR A 302 -3.50 24.41 18.49
C THR A 302 -4.02 23.41 17.47
N LEU A 303 -5.28 22.98 17.57
CA LEU A 303 -5.93 22.17 16.54
C LEU A 303 -6.06 22.92 15.21
N LEU A 304 -6.33 24.23 15.24
CA LEU A 304 -6.37 25.06 14.04
C LEU A 304 -5.00 25.11 13.35
N ALA A 305 -3.94 25.34 14.12
CA ALA A 305 -2.58 25.33 13.58
C ALA A 305 -2.17 23.94 13.06
N TYR A 306 -2.56 22.88 13.77
CA TYR A 306 -2.36 21.49 13.35
C TYR A 306 -3.04 21.20 12.00
N ASN A 307 -4.29 21.64 11.82
CA ASN A 307 -5.01 21.48 10.55
C ASN A 307 -4.30 22.19 9.39
N ILE A 308 -3.76 23.39 9.60
CA ILE A 308 -3.00 24.11 8.58
C ILE A 308 -1.73 23.33 8.21
N ALA A 309 -0.97 22.87 9.21
CA ALA A 309 0.25 22.10 8.97
C ALA A 309 -0.06 20.79 8.24
N TRP A 310 -1.10 20.07 8.66
CA TRP A 310 -1.56 18.84 8.02
C TRP A 310 -1.98 19.09 6.57
N LEU A 311 -2.73 20.17 6.30
CA LEU A 311 -3.12 20.56 4.95
C LEU A 311 -1.87 20.81 4.08
N CYS A 312 -0.89 21.56 4.59
CA CYS A 312 0.36 21.80 3.88
C CYS A 312 1.03 20.49 3.49
N TYR A 313 1.17 19.54 4.42
CA TYR A 313 1.77 18.23 4.14
C TYR A 313 1.02 17.42 3.09
N CYS A 314 -0.31 17.35 3.17
CA CYS A 314 -1.14 16.68 2.16
C CYS A 314 -0.92 17.25 0.75
N GLN A 315 -0.56 18.52 0.67
CA GLN A 315 -0.40 19.26 -0.57
C GLN A 315 1.05 19.46 -0.98
N GLY A 316 1.99 18.74 -0.35
CA GLY A 316 3.42 18.78 -0.71
C GLY A 316 4.14 20.06 -0.30
N VAL A 317 3.57 20.82 0.63
CA VAL A 317 4.13 22.07 1.13
C VAL A 317 4.89 21.81 2.42
N SER A 318 6.17 22.16 2.45
CA SER A 318 6.99 22.04 3.66
C SER A 318 6.59 23.04 4.74
N VAL A 319 6.45 22.54 5.96
CA VAL A 319 6.18 23.31 7.19
C VAL A 319 7.47 23.53 8.00
N GLY A 320 8.64 23.18 7.48
CA GLY A 320 9.89 23.19 8.25
C GLY A 320 10.06 21.88 9.04
N ASP A 321 10.56 21.96 10.28
CA ASP A 321 10.74 20.76 11.10
C ASP A 321 9.42 20.28 11.70
N SER A 322 8.97 19.10 11.25
CA SER A 322 7.77 18.41 11.74
C SER A 322 7.76 18.14 13.24
N SER A 323 8.91 18.20 13.93
CA SER A 323 8.99 17.98 15.37
C SER A 323 9.00 19.28 16.19
N ASN A 324 9.25 20.41 15.52
CA ASN A 324 9.37 21.73 16.12
C ASN A 324 7.99 22.38 16.30
N PHE A 325 7.74 22.88 17.51
CA PHE A 325 6.48 23.56 17.84
C PHE A 325 6.31 24.84 17.03
N ASP A 326 7.36 25.66 16.93
CA ASP A 326 7.25 26.97 16.28
C ASP A 326 7.00 26.85 14.78
N ASP A 327 7.51 25.78 14.15
CA ASP A 327 7.28 25.50 12.74
C ASP A 327 5.83 25.11 12.45
N ILE A 328 5.26 24.19 13.24
CA ILE A 328 3.87 23.75 13.11
C ILE A 328 2.89 24.87 13.46
N CYS A 329 3.15 25.58 14.56
CA CYS A 329 2.24 26.56 15.10
C CYS A 329 2.29 27.92 14.38
N ASN A 330 3.28 28.19 13.52
CA ASN A 330 3.31 29.42 12.74
C ASN A 330 2.29 29.42 11.59
N MET A 331 1.02 29.64 11.92
CA MET A 331 -0.12 29.61 10.99
C MET A 331 0.08 30.55 9.80
N GLY A 332 0.54 31.78 10.06
CA GLY A 332 0.75 32.78 9.02
C GLY A 332 1.81 32.36 8.00
N ARG A 333 2.97 31.87 8.48
CA ARG A 333 4.02 31.34 7.61
C ARG A 333 3.53 30.13 6.82
N ASN A 334 2.82 29.20 7.46
CA ASN A 334 2.38 27.97 6.81
C ASN A 334 1.35 28.25 5.71
N LEU A 335 0.37 29.13 5.97
CA LEU A 335 -0.58 29.62 4.95
C LEU A 335 0.13 30.37 3.81
N TYR A 336 1.15 31.16 4.14
CA TYR A 336 1.93 31.87 3.13
C TYR A 336 2.79 30.94 2.27
N SER A 337 3.46 29.95 2.87
CA SER A 337 4.20 28.91 2.16
C SER A 337 3.28 28.12 1.24
N PHE A 338 2.07 27.81 1.70
CA PHE A 338 1.04 27.19 0.88
C PHE A 338 0.70 28.05 -0.34
N LEU A 339 0.48 29.35 -0.15
CA LEU A 339 0.25 30.29 -1.24
C LEU A 339 1.43 30.35 -2.23
N MET A 340 2.66 30.38 -1.74
CA MET A 340 3.86 30.44 -2.59
C MET A 340 4.03 29.17 -3.40
N SER A 341 3.82 28.00 -2.79
CA SER A 341 3.80 26.72 -3.50
C SER A 341 2.73 26.75 -4.61
N ALA A 342 1.53 27.24 -4.29
CA ALA A 342 0.46 27.35 -5.28
C ALA A 342 0.76 28.30 -6.44
N GLN A 343 1.53 29.37 -6.19
CA GLN A 343 1.92 30.33 -7.22
C GLN A 343 3.07 29.86 -8.10
N ALA A 344 3.92 28.97 -7.59
CA ALA A 344 4.96 28.31 -8.38
C ALA A 344 4.38 27.29 -9.37
N HIS A 345 3.07 27.04 -9.32
CA HIS A 345 2.39 26.12 -10.21
C HIS A 345 2.10 26.78 -11.56
N ASP A 346 2.65 26.23 -12.64
CA ASP A 346 2.28 26.62 -14.01
C ASP A 346 0.88 26.08 -14.32
N PHE A 347 -0.13 26.94 -14.26
CA PHE A 347 -1.51 26.60 -14.62
C PHE A 347 -1.67 26.62 -16.14
N ASN A 348 -1.10 25.64 -16.85
CA ASN A 348 -1.23 25.57 -18.31
C ASN A 348 -2.40 24.64 -18.69
N PRO A 349 -3.54 25.16 -19.20
CA PRO A 349 -4.75 24.36 -19.41
C PRO A 349 -4.73 23.52 -20.70
N ILE A 350 -3.85 23.83 -21.66
CA ILE A 350 -3.89 23.27 -23.02
C ILE A 350 -2.99 22.03 -23.18
N ASN A 351 -1.99 21.87 -22.31
CA ASN A 351 -1.08 20.72 -22.35
C ASN A 351 -0.74 20.24 -20.93
N VAL A 352 -1.75 19.63 -20.30
CA VAL A 352 -1.61 19.07 -18.95
C VAL A 352 -0.67 17.87 -19.02
N LYS A 353 0.57 18.07 -18.58
CA LYS A 353 1.55 16.99 -18.43
C LYS A 353 1.05 16.05 -17.34
N VAL A 354 0.92 14.78 -17.68
CA VAL A 354 0.55 13.74 -16.70
C VAL A 354 1.87 13.16 -16.16
N PRO A 355 2.17 13.33 -14.86
CA PRO A 355 3.33 12.72 -14.24
C PRO A 355 3.28 11.20 -14.35
N GLY A 356 4.44 10.57 -14.58
CA GLY A 356 4.51 9.12 -14.80
C GLY A 356 3.92 8.67 -16.14
N TRP A 357 3.63 9.59 -17.08
CA TRP A 357 3.22 9.26 -18.43
C TRP A 357 4.05 10.03 -19.46
N GLY A 358 4.60 9.33 -20.43
CA GLY A 358 5.32 9.92 -21.56
C GLY A 358 4.38 10.68 -22.51
N PRO A 359 4.93 11.49 -23.44
CA PRO A 359 4.14 12.23 -24.43
C PRO A 359 3.28 11.31 -25.33
N ASN A 360 3.65 10.03 -25.43
CA ASN A 360 2.94 9.02 -26.19
C ASN A 360 1.87 8.26 -25.36
N GLY A 361 1.68 8.62 -24.08
CA GLY A 361 0.76 7.92 -23.19
C GLY A 361 1.28 6.56 -22.70
N GLU A 362 2.59 6.40 -22.59
CA GLU A 362 3.21 5.23 -21.96
C GLU A 362 3.54 5.53 -20.49
N GLU A 363 3.25 4.62 -19.58
CA GLU A 363 3.60 4.77 -18.15
C GLU A 363 5.14 4.77 -18.00
N VAL A 364 5.66 5.75 -17.26
CA VAL A 364 7.10 5.93 -16.96
C VAL A 364 7.29 5.68 -15.47
N GLU A 365 8.26 4.84 -15.11
CA GLU A 365 8.48 4.38 -13.74
C GLU A 365 8.91 5.50 -12.77
N GLU A 366 9.53 6.57 -13.27
CA GLU A 366 10.01 7.68 -12.44
C GLU A 366 9.06 8.88 -12.52
N GLU A 367 8.23 9.04 -11.50
CA GLU A 367 7.50 10.29 -11.29
C GLU A 367 8.47 11.35 -10.76
N SER A 368 8.80 12.34 -11.59
CA SER A 368 9.54 13.52 -11.12
C SER A 368 8.74 14.16 -9.97
N GLN A 369 9.37 14.36 -8.81
CA GLN A 369 8.80 15.02 -7.63
C GLN A 369 8.47 16.49 -7.94
N GLY A 370 7.40 16.69 -8.71
CA GLY A 370 6.80 17.99 -8.97
C GLY A 370 5.89 18.40 -7.83
N ASN A 371 5.51 19.67 -7.82
CA ASN A 371 4.48 20.18 -6.92
C ASN A 371 3.15 19.47 -7.20
N TRP A 372 2.62 18.72 -6.23
CA TRP A 372 1.36 17.97 -6.36
C TRP A 372 0.16 18.67 -5.71
N LEU A 373 0.24 19.98 -5.49
CA LEU A 373 -0.87 20.77 -4.96
C LEU A 373 -2.14 20.54 -5.79
N GLY A 374 -3.24 20.22 -5.10
CA GLY A 374 -4.55 19.96 -5.69
C GLY A 374 -4.80 18.50 -6.06
N ARG A 375 -3.77 17.63 -6.06
CA ARG A 375 -3.91 16.21 -6.41
C ARG A 375 -4.67 15.44 -5.32
N TYR A 376 -4.02 15.25 -4.18
CA TYR A 376 -4.59 14.45 -3.10
C TYR A 376 -5.82 15.12 -2.50
N SER A 377 -6.95 14.41 -2.56
CA SER A 377 -8.27 14.93 -2.14
C SER A 377 -9.16 13.80 -1.65
N HIS A 378 -10.18 14.11 -0.84
CA HIS A 378 -11.22 13.14 -0.50
C HIS A 378 -12.39 13.13 -1.50
N GLY A 379 -12.53 14.18 -2.33
CA GLY A 379 -13.60 14.28 -3.33
C GLY A 379 -13.23 13.72 -4.71
N GLY A 380 -12.05 13.13 -4.90
CA GLY A 380 -11.62 12.51 -6.15
C GLY A 380 -11.28 11.03 -5.98
N THR A 381 -11.33 10.25 -7.05
CA THR A 381 -11.04 8.81 -7.03
C THR A 381 -9.61 8.47 -7.47
N PHE A 382 -9.00 9.28 -8.34
CA PHE A 382 -7.64 9.03 -8.85
C PHE A 382 -6.59 9.23 -7.75
N TYR A 383 -6.48 10.46 -7.24
CA TYR A 383 -5.62 10.80 -6.09
C TYR A 383 -6.46 10.84 -4.80
N PHE A 384 -7.16 9.75 -4.51
CA PHE A 384 -7.99 9.68 -3.31
C PHE A 384 -7.11 9.62 -2.06
N LEU A 385 -7.25 10.58 -1.13
CA LEU A 385 -6.43 10.62 0.09
C LEU A 385 -6.70 9.43 1.03
N GLY A 386 -7.84 8.75 0.88
CA GLY A 386 -8.13 7.49 1.58
C GLY A 386 -7.68 6.23 0.83
N SER A 387 -6.97 6.35 -0.31
CA SER A 387 -6.34 5.21 -0.98
C SER A 387 -5.15 4.71 -0.16
N TYR A 388 -4.58 3.56 -0.54
CA TYR A 388 -3.38 3.03 0.13
C TYR A 388 -2.24 4.07 0.10
N GLU A 389 -1.95 4.66 -1.07
CA GLU A 389 -0.95 5.72 -1.25
C GLU A 389 -1.24 6.95 -0.41
N GLY A 390 -2.51 7.40 -0.39
CA GLY A 390 -2.93 8.54 0.41
C GLY A 390 -2.77 8.29 1.91
N THR A 391 -3.10 7.09 2.38
CA THR A 391 -2.94 6.73 3.79
C THR A 391 -1.48 6.60 4.20
N ASP A 392 -0.62 6.07 3.32
CA ASP A 392 0.82 5.96 3.57
C ASP A 392 1.49 7.34 3.54
N LEU A 393 1.05 8.23 2.64
CA LEU A 393 1.43 9.63 2.64
C LEU A 393 1.09 10.30 3.97
N VAL A 394 -0.14 10.19 4.46
CA VAL A 394 -0.56 10.82 5.73
C VAL A 394 0.24 10.27 6.92
N ARG A 395 0.57 8.96 6.92
CA ARG A 395 1.41 8.35 7.95
C ARG A 395 2.84 8.92 7.97
N SER A 396 3.33 9.42 6.84
CA SER A 396 4.70 9.94 6.72
C SER A 396 4.94 11.31 7.38
N PHE A 397 3.88 12.07 7.71
CA PHE A 397 4.00 13.47 8.15
C PHE A 397 4.66 13.68 9.51
N LYS A 398 4.75 12.62 10.34
CA LYS A 398 5.40 12.64 11.68
C LYS A 398 4.94 13.80 12.59
N LEU A 399 3.70 14.29 12.42
CA LEU A 399 3.17 15.37 13.22
C LEU A 399 2.98 14.95 14.70
N PRO A 400 3.38 15.78 15.69
CA PRO A 400 3.13 15.54 17.09
C PRO A 400 1.63 15.51 17.39
N SER A 401 1.26 14.79 18.46
CA SER A 401 -0.12 14.82 18.97
C SER A 401 -0.54 16.27 19.29
N PRO A 402 -1.74 16.72 18.88
CA PRO A 402 -2.26 18.06 19.21
C PRO A 402 -2.23 18.37 20.71
N MET A 403 -2.45 17.38 21.57
CA MET A 403 -2.35 17.54 23.03
C MET A 403 -0.95 17.96 23.47
N LYS A 404 0.10 17.36 22.89
CA LYS A 404 1.49 17.74 23.18
C LYS A 404 1.78 19.17 22.72
N LEU A 405 1.17 19.63 21.62
CA LEU A 405 1.30 21.00 21.14
C LEU A 405 0.56 21.97 22.07
N ALA A 406 -0.65 21.64 22.51
CA ALA A 406 -1.42 22.44 23.47
C ALA A 406 -0.67 22.62 24.81
N ASP A 407 -0.09 21.54 25.33
CA ASP A 407 0.73 21.58 26.55
C ASP A 407 1.98 22.46 26.38
N LYS A 408 2.66 22.36 25.22
CA LYS A 408 3.81 23.23 24.91
C LYS A 408 3.40 24.69 24.81
N LEU A 409 2.28 25.00 24.15
CA LEU A 409 1.74 26.35 24.06
C LEU A 409 1.43 26.92 25.45
N LYS A 410 0.73 26.13 26.28
CA LYS A 410 0.42 26.52 27.67
C LYS A 410 1.69 26.83 28.46
N LYS A 411 2.74 26.01 28.31
CA LYS A 411 4.04 26.26 28.94
C LYS A 411 4.71 27.53 28.45
N LYS A 412 4.65 27.84 27.15
CA LYS A 412 5.23 29.09 26.60
C LYS A 412 4.48 30.33 27.14
N LEU A 413 3.15 30.34 27.09
CA LEU A 413 2.35 31.47 27.56
C LEU A 413 2.43 31.71 29.08
N ILE A 414 2.67 30.66 29.87
CA ILE A 414 2.87 30.80 31.33
C ILE A 414 4.34 31.08 31.67
N GLY A 415 5.28 30.51 30.91
CA GLY A 415 6.72 30.65 31.12
C GLY A 415 7.32 31.98 30.64
N ASP A 416 6.64 32.67 29.71
CA ASP A 416 6.94 34.07 29.32
C ASP A 416 6.27 35.10 30.25
N ALA A 417 5.56 34.67 31.31
CA ALA A 417 5.27 35.59 32.40
C ALA A 417 6.64 36.07 32.93
N PRO A 418 6.94 37.38 32.91
CA PRO A 418 8.19 37.86 33.47
C PRO A 418 8.27 37.29 34.88
N ALA A 419 9.34 36.54 35.18
CA ALA A 419 9.68 36.27 36.56
C ALA A 419 9.60 37.65 37.24
N PRO A 420 8.80 37.81 38.31
CA PRO A 420 8.74 39.10 38.97
C PRO A 420 10.18 39.48 39.27
N ASP A 421 10.62 40.60 38.67
CA ASP A 421 11.86 41.23 39.04
C ASP A 421 11.70 41.54 40.52
N TRP A 422 12.19 40.66 41.37
CA TRP A 422 12.53 41.00 42.72
C TRP A 422 13.68 41.98 42.55
N GLU A 423 13.33 43.27 42.41
CA GLU A 423 14.27 44.35 42.65
C GLU A 423 14.82 44.09 44.04
N VAL A 424 16.08 43.61 44.09
CA VAL A 424 16.83 43.54 45.34
C VAL A 424 17.00 45.00 45.73
N LEU A 425 16.12 45.47 46.61
CA LEU A 425 16.27 46.76 47.25
C LEU A 425 17.64 46.74 47.95
N ASP A 426 18.51 47.68 47.60
CA ASP A 426 19.77 47.87 48.31
C ASP A 426 19.47 48.04 49.81
N ASP A 427 20.31 47.43 50.66
CA ASP A 427 20.16 47.38 52.12
C ASP A 427 20.04 48.77 52.81
N ASP A 428 20.28 49.86 52.07
CA ASP A 428 20.12 51.23 52.54
C ASP A 428 18.66 51.71 52.61
N ALA A 429 17.70 51.00 52.00
CA ALA A 429 16.27 51.36 52.08
C ALA A 429 15.62 51.11 53.45
N TRP A 430 16.33 50.45 54.38
CA TRP A 430 15.89 50.18 55.76
C TRP A 430 16.67 50.95 56.82
N LYS A 431 17.48 51.94 56.45
CA LYS A 431 18.14 52.77 57.45
C LYS A 431 17.13 53.71 58.09
N VAL A 432 16.82 53.42 59.36
CA VAL A 432 16.12 54.33 60.27
C VAL A 432 17.02 55.56 60.44
N GLU A 433 16.55 56.71 59.94
CA GLU A 433 17.15 58.01 60.24
C GLU A 433 16.84 58.37 61.70
N ASP A 434 17.78 58.14 62.60
CA ASP A 434 17.77 58.77 63.92
C ASP A 434 18.38 60.18 63.82
N LEU A 435 17.51 61.17 64.02
CA LEU A 435 17.81 62.60 64.17
C LEU A 435 18.52 62.91 65.52
N PRO A 436 19.10 64.11 65.70
CA PRO A 436 20.49 64.27 66.15
C PRO A 436 20.63 64.60 67.64
N GLY A 437 21.80 64.28 68.20
CA GLY A 437 22.17 64.68 69.56
C GLY A 437 23.67 64.58 69.85
N THR A 438 24.34 65.74 69.79
CA THR A 438 25.42 66.21 70.68
C THR A 438 26.55 65.27 71.13
N GLY A 439 27.80 65.68 70.86
CA GLY A 439 28.85 65.64 71.90
C GLY A 439 30.17 64.91 71.57
N ALA A 440 31.14 65.67 71.04
CA ALA A 440 32.56 65.77 71.41
C ALA A 440 33.50 64.55 71.61
N SER A 441 34.74 64.80 71.13
CA SER A 441 36.06 64.23 71.49
C SER A 441 36.47 62.89 70.88
N ALA A 442 37.45 62.90 69.95
CA ALA A 442 38.91 62.73 70.19
C ALA A 442 39.30 61.25 70.06
N THR A 443 40.37 60.76 69.44
CA THR A 443 41.66 61.27 68.94
C THR A 443 42.36 60.11 68.19
N ASN A 444 43.33 60.45 67.33
CA ASN A 444 44.46 59.62 66.86
C ASN A 444 44.20 58.51 65.83
N ALA A 445 45.13 58.13 64.94
CA ALA A 445 46.28 58.77 64.30
C ALA A 445 46.87 57.70 63.35
N ARG A 446 47.35 58.14 62.17
CA ARG A 446 48.57 57.71 61.47
C ARG A 446 48.68 56.34 60.74
N ASN A 447 49.17 56.50 59.51
CA ASN A 447 50.18 55.73 58.73
C ASN A 447 49.63 54.92 57.54
N VAL A 448 49.88 55.31 56.27
CA VAL A 448 51.14 55.39 55.45
C VAL A 448 51.40 54.09 54.67
N THR A 449 51.23 54.20 53.32
CA THR A 449 51.92 53.57 52.15
C THR A 449 52.34 52.09 52.25
N ASP A 450 52.28 51.19 51.24
CA ASP A 450 52.83 51.29 49.89
C ASP A 450 52.75 49.90 49.17
N LYS A 451 52.94 49.89 47.83
CA LYS A 451 53.47 48.81 46.93
C LYS A 451 52.67 47.55 46.49
N SER A 452 52.24 47.61 45.22
CA SER A 452 52.63 46.82 44.03
C SER A 452 53.20 45.39 44.14
N THR A 453 52.66 44.40 43.38
CA THR A 453 53.15 43.86 42.07
C THR A 453 52.63 42.44 41.78
N ASP A 454 52.27 42.22 40.51
CA ASP A 454 52.23 41.00 39.67
C ASP A 454 52.42 39.58 40.23
N ALA A 455 51.60 38.62 39.76
CA ALA A 455 52.02 37.53 38.86
C ALA A 455 50.94 36.44 38.64
N LYS A 456 50.87 35.97 37.39
CA LYS A 456 50.09 34.81 36.89
C LYS A 456 50.52 33.47 37.53
N SER A 457 49.55 32.57 37.72
CA SER A 457 49.46 31.22 37.10
C SER A 457 48.88 30.14 38.02
N THR A 458 47.90 29.40 37.49
CA THR A 458 47.15 28.24 38.03
C THR A 458 48.03 27.00 38.26
N PRO A 459 47.61 25.96 39.03
CA PRO A 459 46.92 24.81 38.39
C PRO A 459 45.92 23.97 39.25
N ARG A 460 44.98 23.33 38.52
CA ARG A 460 44.39 21.97 38.62
C ARG A 460 44.42 21.16 39.94
N SER A 461 43.25 20.62 40.30
CA SER A 461 42.93 19.17 40.50
C SER A 461 41.44 19.08 40.88
N GLY A 462 40.52 18.40 40.18
CA GLY A 462 40.39 16.94 39.99
C GLY A 462 39.12 16.47 40.72
N THR A 463 37.94 16.38 40.07
CA THR A 463 37.32 15.21 39.39
C THR A 463 36.44 14.29 40.27
N ASN A 464 35.21 14.07 39.74
CA ASN A 464 34.31 12.91 39.85
C ASN A 464 33.56 12.73 41.18
N GLY A 465 32.26 12.43 41.26
CA GLY A 465 31.21 11.89 40.37
C GLY A 465 30.26 11.08 41.29
N TRP A 466 28.97 10.84 41.07
CA TRP A 466 28.33 9.94 40.12
C TRP A 466 26.82 9.96 40.45
N THR A 467 25.96 9.83 39.44
CA THR A 467 24.57 9.37 39.55
C THR A 467 24.49 7.92 40.03
N LYS A 468 23.45 7.58 40.82
CA LYS A 468 22.91 6.20 40.87
C LYS A 468 21.38 6.19 41.01
N VAL A 469 20.80 5.21 40.34
CA VAL A 469 19.39 4.97 39.99
C VAL A 469 18.70 4.03 40.98
N LYS A 470 17.38 4.26 41.19
CA LYS A 470 16.25 3.40 41.65
C LYS A 470 16.34 2.54 42.93
N HIS A 471 15.19 2.52 43.62
CA HIS A 471 14.46 1.33 44.09
C HIS A 471 13.00 1.78 44.39
N ARG A 472 11.92 1.02 44.21
CA ARG A 472 11.64 -0.28 43.60
C ARG A 472 10.17 -0.23 43.16
#